data_AF-A0A7W0RFV2-F1
#
_entry.id   AF-A0A7W0RFV2-F1
#
_cell.length_a   1.000
_cell.length_b   1.000
_cell.length_c   1.000
_cell.angle_alpha   90.00
_cell.angle_beta   90.00
_cell.angle_gamma   90.00
#
_symmetry.space_group_name_H-M   'P 1'
#
loop_
_entity.id
_entity.type
_entity.pdbx_description
1 polymer ?
#
loop_
_entity_poly.entity_id
_entity_poly.type
_entity_poly.pdbx_seq_one_letter_code
_entity_poly.pdbx_strand_id
1 'polypeptide(L)'
;HTDFIFAILSEELGLFGGALVVGLFVAFAVLGTRAAVRAPDRFGTLVAAGLTAWVMAQAFVNIGGVVGILPITGLTLPFVSFGGTSLIVSMAATGILLNVARHGR
;
A
#
# COMPACT_ATOMS: atom_id res chain seq x y z
N HIS A 1 -16.72 6.68 9.85
CA HIS A 1 -17.06 6.95 8.43
C HIS A 1 -15.83 7.32 7.57
N THR A 2 -14.60 7.14 8.07
CA THR A 2 -13.33 7.43 7.34
C THR A 2 -12.60 6.16 6.87
N ASP A 3 -12.89 5.01 7.50
CA ASP A 3 -12.10 3.78 7.34
C ASP A 3 -12.66 2.85 6.26
N PHE A 4 -13.78 3.26 5.65
CA PHE A 4 -14.54 2.49 4.66
C PHE A 4 -14.47 3.07 3.25
N ILE A 5 -13.49 3.91 2.91
CA ILE A 5 -13.40 4.44 1.53
C ILE A 5 -13.32 3.32 0.50
N PHE A 6 -12.64 2.22 0.80
CA PHE A 6 -12.64 1.05 -0.07
C PHE A 6 -14.05 0.45 -0.24
N ALA A 7 -14.84 0.39 0.83
CA ALA A 7 -16.22 -0.08 0.79
C ALA A 7 -17.12 0.85 -0.02
N ILE A 8 -17.04 2.17 0.23
CA ILE A 8 -17.80 3.20 -0.49
C ILE A 8 -17.45 3.18 -1.98
N LEU A 9 -16.15 3.10 -2.31
CA LEU A 9 -15.72 3.03 -3.70
C LEU A 9 -16.21 1.74 -4.39
N SER A 10 -16.22 0.63 -3.67
CA SER A 10 -16.72 -0.66 -4.19
C SER A 10 -18.25 -0.71 -4.27
N GLU A 11 -18.95 0.08 -3.46
CA GLU A 11 -20.40 0.24 -3.50
C GLU A 11 -20.83 1.11 -4.69
N GLU A 12 -20.13 2.23 -4.92
CA GLU A 12 -20.42 3.18 -5.99
C GLU A 12 -19.96 2.71 -7.39
N LEU A 13 -18.75 2.13 -7.48
CA LEU A 13 -18.17 1.67 -8.75
C LEU A 13 -18.31 0.16 -8.96
N GLY A 14 -18.94 -0.54 -8.01
CA GLY A 14 -19.08 -1.99 -8.03
C GLY A 14 -17.73 -2.71 -8.01
N LEU A 15 -17.72 -3.91 -8.62
CA LEU A 15 -16.53 -4.76 -8.73
C LEU A 15 -15.34 -4.06 -9.38
N PHE A 16 -15.58 -3.13 -10.31
CA PHE A 16 -14.52 -2.42 -11.01
C PHE A 16 -13.71 -1.52 -10.07
N GLY A 17 -14.36 -0.78 -9.16
CA GLY A 17 -13.68 0.07 -8.18
C GLY A 17 -12.78 -0.75 -7.25
N GLY A 18 -13.32 -1.84 -6.70
CA GLY A 18 -12.56 -2.76 -5.84
C GLY A 18 -11.38 -3.39 -6.57
N ALA A 19 -11.60 -3.91 -7.79
CA ALA A 19 -10.56 -4.53 -8.60
C ALA A 19 -9.45 -3.54 -8.99
N LEU A 20 -9.79 -2.28 -9.29
CA LEU A 20 -8.81 -1.23 -9.59
C LEU A 20 -7.90 -0.97 -8.38
N VAL A 21 -8.46 -0.79 -7.18
CA VAL A 21 -7.66 -0.52 -5.97
C VAL A 21 -6.76 -1.71 -5.63
N VAL A 22 -7.29 -2.93 -5.68
CA VAL A 22 -6.48 -4.14 -5.49
C VAL A 22 -5.37 -4.22 -6.54
N GLY A 23 -5.68 -3.94 -7.81
CA GLY A 23 -4.72 -3.90 -8.90
C GLY A 23 -3.58 -2.89 -8.67
N LEU A 24 -3.90 -1.71 -8.14
CA LEU A 24 -2.90 -0.69 -7.79
C LEU A 24 -1.98 -1.15 -6.65
N PHE A 25 -2.52 -1.80 -5.61
CA PHE A 25 -1.69 -2.38 -4.54
C PHE A 25 -0.81 -3.53 -5.03
N VAL A 26 -1.32 -4.37 -5.94
CA VAL A 26 -0.52 -5.42 -6.59
C VAL A 26 0.61 -4.79 -7.42
N ALA A 27 0.33 -3.74 -8.19
CA ALA A 27 1.35 -3.01 -8.94
C ALA A 27 2.41 -2.40 -8.00
N PHE A 28 1.98 -1.80 -6.90
CA PHE A 28 2.87 -1.26 -5.86
C PHE A 28 3.77 -2.35 -5.27
N ALA A 29 3.21 -3.52 -4.94
CA ALA A 29 3.99 -4.66 -4.44
C ALA A 29 5.06 -5.11 -5.44
N VAL A 30 4.68 -5.28 -6.72
CA VAL A 30 5.61 -5.70 -7.77
C VAL A 30 6.73 -4.68 -7.95
N LEU A 31 6.40 -3.38 -8.01
CA LEU A 31 7.38 -2.30 -8.11
C LEU A 31 8.29 -2.24 -6.88
N GLY A 32 7.71 -2.40 -5.69
CA GLY A 32 8.42 -2.38 -4.42
C GLY A 32 9.42 -3.51 -4.27
N THR A 33 9.00 -4.74 -4.58
CA THR A 33 9.88 -5.91 -4.60
C THR A 33 10.95 -5.77 -5.68
N ARG A 34 10.64 -5.26 -6.87
CA ARG A 34 11.64 -5.00 -7.91
C ARG A 34 12.70 -3.99 -7.45
N ALA A 35 12.30 -2.94 -6.73
CA ALA A 35 13.24 -1.98 -6.16
C ALA A 35 14.16 -2.63 -5.11
N ALA A 36 13.61 -3.48 -4.24
CA ALA A 36 14.38 -4.21 -3.24
C ALA A 36 15.41 -5.17 -3.87
N VAL A 37 15.01 -5.93 -4.91
CA VAL A 37 15.89 -6.89 -5.60
C VAL A 37 17.00 -6.19 -6.38
N ARG A 38 16.75 -4.98 -6.88
CA ARG A 38 17.73 -4.19 -7.64
C ARG A 38 18.55 -3.24 -6.76
N ALA A 39 18.31 -3.19 -5.46
CA ALA A 39 19.00 -2.25 -4.60
C ALA A 39 20.53 -2.54 -4.62
N PRO A 40 21.37 -1.49 -4.63
CA PRO A 40 22.82 -1.64 -4.78
C PRO A 40 23.48 -2.24 -3.52
N ASP A 41 22.82 -2.17 -2.38
CA ASP A 41 23.32 -2.59 -1.08
C ASP A 41 22.25 -3.32 -0.26
N ARG A 42 22.69 -4.13 0.72
CA ARG A 42 21.80 -4.93 1.57
C ARG A 42 20.85 -4.08 2.41
N PHE A 43 21.27 -2.88 2.82
CA PHE A 43 20.42 -2.00 3.61
C PHE A 43 19.28 -1.45 2.73
N GLY A 44 19.59 -1.00 1.51
CA GLY A 44 18.60 -0.64 0.50
C GLY A 44 17.58 -1.76 0.21
N THR A 45 18.05 -3.01 0.06
CA THR A 45 17.15 -4.17 -0.09
C THR A 45 16.20 -4.33 1.09
N LEU A 46 16.73 -4.31 2.32
CA LEU A 46 15.93 -4.51 3.54
C LEU A 46 14.92 -3.37 3.75
N VAL A 47 15.32 -2.13 3.52
CA VAL A 47 14.43 -0.95 3.64
C VAL A 47 13.31 -1.01 2.61
N ALA A 48 13.64 -1.24 1.33
CA ALA A 48 12.63 -1.32 0.28
C ALA A 48 11.67 -2.50 0.50
N ALA A 49 12.19 -3.66 0.89
CA ALA A 49 11.36 -4.83 1.22
C ALA A 49 10.46 -4.58 2.43
N GLY A 50 11.01 -4.00 3.51
CA GLY A 50 10.27 -3.69 4.73
C GLY A 50 9.16 -2.66 4.51
N LEU A 51 9.44 -1.57 3.80
CA LEU A 51 8.44 -0.56 3.45
C LEU A 51 7.33 -1.15 2.56
N THR A 52 7.70 -1.94 1.55
CA THR A 52 6.72 -2.61 0.69
C THR A 52 5.83 -3.54 1.52
N ALA A 53 6.42 -4.40 2.35
CA ALA A 53 5.69 -5.34 3.19
C ALA A 53 4.77 -4.63 4.19
N TRP A 54 5.24 -3.54 4.79
CA TRP A 54 4.46 -2.77 5.76
C TRP A 54 3.20 -2.16 5.13
N VAL A 55 3.35 -1.50 3.99
CA VAL A 55 2.22 -0.92 3.23
C VAL A 55 1.24 -2.01 2.80
N MET A 56 1.75 -3.13 2.28
CA MET A 56 0.91 -4.26 1.84
C MET A 56 0.17 -4.92 3.00
N ALA A 57 0.79 -5.04 4.18
CA ALA A 57 0.13 -5.57 5.37
C ALA A 57 -1.03 -4.67 5.82
N GLN A 58 -0.84 -3.35 5.81
CA GLN A 58 -1.92 -2.40 6.12
C GLN A 58 -3.08 -2.52 5.11
N ALA A 59 -2.76 -2.59 3.82
CA ALA A 59 -3.77 -2.75 2.77
C ALA A 59 -4.54 -4.08 2.91
N PHE A 60 -3.83 -5.18 3.16
CA PHE A 60 -4.42 -6.51 3.36
C PHE A 60 -5.36 -6.54 4.56
N VAL A 61 -4.95 -5.98 5.70
CA VAL A 61 -5.79 -5.95 6.91
C VAL A 61 -7.02 -5.05 6.70
N ASN A 62 -6.88 -3.89 6.08
CA ASN A 62 -8.02 -3.01 5.80
C ASN A 62 -9.03 -3.68 4.85
N ILE A 63 -8.56 -4.17 3.70
CA ILE A 63 -9.43 -4.82 2.70
C ILE A 63 -10.06 -6.10 3.28
N GLY A 64 -9.29 -6.92 4.00
CA GLY A 64 -9.80 -8.11 4.68
C GLY A 64 -10.86 -7.79 5.73
N GLY A 65 -10.71 -6.66 6.44
CA GLY A 65 -11.72 -6.13 7.34
C GLY A 65 -13.02 -5.73 6.63
N VAL A 66 -12.92 -5.06 5.47
CA VAL A 66 -14.07 -4.63 4.68
C VAL A 66 -14.82 -5.82 4.07
N VAL A 67 -14.12 -6.84 3.60
CA VAL A 67 -14.72 -8.05 2.99
C VAL A 67 -15.21 -9.04 4.06
N GLY A 68 -14.97 -8.77 5.35
CA GLY A 68 -15.43 -9.62 6.47
C GLY A 68 -14.57 -10.86 6.73
N ILE A 69 -13.38 -10.94 6.15
CA ILE A 69 -12.41 -12.04 6.35
C ILE A 69 -11.61 -11.82 7.65
N LEU A 70 -11.34 -10.57 8.01
CA LEU A 70 -10.58 -10.18 9.20
C LEU A 70 -11.42 -9.26 10.10
N PRO A 71 -11.09 -9.16 11.40
CA PRO A 71 -11.72 -8.17 12.28
C PRO A 71 -11.39 -6.75 11.82
N ILE A 72 -12.35 -5.84 11.93
CA ILE A 72 -12.16 -4.42 11.58
C ILE A 72 -11.25 -3.79 12.64
N THR A 73 -10.01 -3.46 12.25
CA THR A 73 -8.97 -2.93 13.14
C THR A 73 -8.89 -1.40 13.17
N GLY A 74 -9.69 -0.70 12.36
CA GLY A 74 -9.63 0.76 12.24
C GLY A 74 -8.36 1.29 11.54
N LEU A 75 -7.55 0.41 10.93
CA LEU A 75 -6.43 0.83 10.10
C LEU A 75 -6.96 1.50 8.84
N THR A 76 -6.39 2.65 8.49
CA THR A 76 -6.74 3.38 7.27
C THR A 76 -6.10 2.72 6.05
N LEU A 77 -6.81 2.72 4.92
CA LEU A 77 -6.24 2.22 3.66
C LEU A 77 -5.10 3.16 3.23
N PRO A 78 -3.86 2.64 3.08
CA PRO A 78 -2.73 3.47 2.66
C PRO A 78 -3.04 4.18 1.33
N PHE A 79 -2.59 5.44 1.18
CA PHE A 79 -2.81 6.31 0.01
C PHE A 79 -4.24 6.79 -0.29
N VAL A 80 -5.28 6.05 0.10
CA VAL A 80 -6.65 6.33 -0.35
C VAL A 80 -7.51 6.92 0.78
N SER A 81 -7.19 6.61 2.05
CA SER A 81 -8.01 7.01 3.20
C SER A 81 -7.80 8.47 3.63
N PHE A 82 -8.84 9.10 4.21
CA PHE A 82 -8.85 10.47 4.75
C PHE A 82 -8.04 10.62 6.07
N GLY A 83 -6.76 10.25 6.05
CA GLY A 83 -5.82 10.52 7.15
C GLY A 83 -4.65 11.33 6.62
N GLY A 84 -4.67 12.66 6.77
CA GLY A 84 -3.60 13.54 6.24
C GLY A 84 -2.19 13.10 6.65
N THR A 85 -2.03 12.68 7.90
CA THR A 85 -0.75 12.13 8.41
C THR A 85 -0.40 10.78 7.78
N SER A 86 -1.35 9.86 7.61
CA SER A 86 -1.04 8.54 7.00
C SER A 86 -0.69 8.71 5.52
N LEU A 87 -1.31 9.66 4.83
CA LEU A 87 -1.03 10.00 3.45
C LEU A 87 0.39 10.57 3.30
N ILE A 88 0.77 11.53 4.15
CA ILE A 88 2.14 12.09 4.18
C ILE A 88 3.18 11.00 4.47
N VAL A 89 2.94 10.13 5.45
CA VAL A 89 3.86 9.03 5.80
C VAL A 89 3.98 8.03 4.65
N SER A 90 2.86 7.68 3.99
CA SER A 90 2.86 6.78 2.84
C SER A 90 3.59 7.38 1.63
N MET A 91 3.44 8.69 1.39
CA MET A 91 4.19 9.41 0.35
C MET A 91 5.69 9.46 0.66
N ALA A 92 6.07 9.72 1.92
CA ALA A 92 7.46 9.72 2.35
C ALA A 92 8.10 8.33 2.20
N ALA A 93 7.41 7.27 2.63
CA ALA A 93 7.83 5.89 2.42
C ALA A 93 8.04 5.57 0.94
N THR A 94 7.12 5.99 0.08
CA THR A 94 7.24 5.81 -1.37
C THR A 94 8.41 6.60 -1.95
N GLY A 95 8.68 7.81 -1.45
CA GLY A 95 9.84 8.62 -1.85
C GLY A 95 11.17 7.94 -1.53
N ILE A 96 11.29 7.31 -0.35
CA ILE A 96 12.46 6.49 0.01
C ILE A 96 12.59 5.30 -0.96
N LEU A 97 11.48 4.63 -1.24
CA LEU A 97 11.47 3.47 -2.13
C LEU A 97 11.88 3.82 -3.57
N LEU A 98 11.44 4.96 -4.07
CA LEU A 98 11.86 5.52 -5.36
C LEU A 98 13.34 5.89 -5.37
N ASN A 99 13.88 6.41 -4.26
CA ASN A 99 15.30 6.70 -4.13
C ASN A 99 16.14 5.43 -4.24
N VAL A 100 15.75 4.36 -3.53
CA VAL A 100 16.41 3.04 -3.64
C VAL A 100 16.31 2.51 -5.08
N ALA A 101 15.13 2.57 -5.69
CA ALA A 101 14.91 2.12 -7.07
C ALA A 101 15.74 2.90 -8.11
N ARG A 102 16.06 4.17 -7.83
CA ARG A 102 16.89 5.02 -8.71
C ARG A 102 18.37 4.67 -8.62
N HIS A 103 18.88 4.34 -7.44
CA HIS A 103 20.29 3.98 -7.23
C HIS A 103 20.60 2.51 -7.59
N GLY A 104 19.58 1.67 -7.72
CA GLY A 104 19.69 0.29 -8.20
C GLY A 104 19.77 0.11 -9.73
N ARG A 105 19.86 1.21 -10.48
CA ARG A 105 20.11 1.25 -11.92
C ARG A 105 21.53 1.71 -12.19
#